data_AF-A0A150SIR8-F1
#
_entry.id   AF-A0A150SIR8-F1
#
_cell.length_a   1.000
_cell.length_b   1.000
_cell.length_c   1.000
_cell.angle_alpha   90.00
_cell.angle_beta   90.00
_cell.angle_gamma   90.00
#
_symmetry.space_group_name_H-M   'P 1'
#
loop_
_entity.id
_entity.type
_entity.pdbx_description
1 polymer ?
#
loop_
_entity_poly.entity_id
_entity_poly.type
_entity_poly.pdbx_seq_one_letter_code
_entity_poly.pdbx_strand_id
1 'polypeptide(L)'
;MKRAAPSRGAEGALPEPATDPDSAARPTERQQFIEQSATAVGQAWAERWRQDLHREGRPTAGGWPGTLREARTQVEIALPGELLRRKMPAITGVERELAARTAYASARDEWRRHLEPEAP
;
A
#
# COMPACT_ATOMS: atom_id res chain seq x y z
N MET A 1 -62.37 4.57 -43.30
CA MET A 1 -63.07 4.51 -42.00
C MET A 1 -62.50 3.34 -41.19
N LYS A 2 -62.22 3.59 -39.91
CA LYS A 2 -61.92 2.64 -38.81
C LYS A 2 -60.48 2.08 -38.70
N ARG A 3 -60.05 2.03 -37.44
CA ARG A 3 -58.69 2.00 -36.85
C ARG A 3 -58.36 0.61 -36.26
N ALA A 4 -57.09 0.50 -35.86
CA ALA A 4 -56.47 -0.36 -34.82
C ALA A 4 -55.72 -1.59 -35.36
N ALA A 5 -54.46 -1.89 -35.00
CA ALA A 5 -53.63 -1.46 -33.87
C ALA A 5 -52.12 -1.44 -34.26
N PRO A 6 -51.27 -0.59 -33.65
CA PRO A 6 -49.82 -0.75 -33.73
C PRO A 6 -49.30 -1.67 -32.61
N SER A 7 -48.56 -2.70 -33.01
CA SER A 7 -47.79 -3.57 -32.13
C SER A 7 -46.67 -2.79 -31.44
N ARG A 8 -46.68 -2.93 -30.11
CA ARG A 8 -45.67 -2.51 -29.14
C ARG A 8 -44.29 -3.07 -29.52
N GLY A 9 -43.32 -2.22 -29.78
CA GLY A 9 -41.94 -2.60 -30.06
C GLY A 9 -40.97 -1.47 -29.75
N ALA A 10 -39.88 -1.83 -29.07
CA ALA A 10 -38.74 -1.00 -28.66
C ALA A 10 -38.90 -0.19 -27.34
N GLU A 11 -39.17 -0.93 -26.25
CA GLU A 11 -38.39 -0.79 -25.02
C GLU A 11 -36.91 -1.12 -25.36
N GLY A 12 -35.88 -0.48 -24.84
CA GLY A 12 -35.77 0.66 -23.95
C GLY A 12 -34.38 1.27 -24.15
N ALA A 13 -34.27 2.53 -23.79
CA ALA A 13 -33.00 3.23 -23.69
C ALA A 13 -32.04 2.41 -22.81
N LEU A 14 -30.90 2.02 -23.36
CA LEU A 14 -29.75 1.53 -22.59
C LEU A 14 -29.34 2.65 -21.63
N PRO A 15 -29.40 2.47 -20.30
CA PRO A 15 -28.71 3.39 -19.41
C PRO A 15 -27.22 3.15 -19.58
N GLU A 16 -26.49 4.23 -19.83
CA GLU A 16 -25.04 4.32 -19.77
C GLU A 16 -24.57 3.67 -18.45
N PRO A 17 -23.47 2.88 -18.45
CA PRO A 17 -22.95 2.33 -17.22
C PRO A 17 -22.52 3.52 -16.37
N ALA A 18 -23.34 3.84 -15.37
CA ALA A 18 -22.96 4.67 -14.26
C ALA A 18 -21.68 4.07 -13.70
N THR A 19 -20.56 4.75 -13.94
CA THR A 19 -19.33 4.57 -13.20
C THR A 19 -19.69 4.88 -11.75
N ASP A 20 -20.05 3.85 -10.99
CA ASP A 20 -20.20 3.94 -9.55
C ASP A 20 -18.87 4.45 -8.97
N PRO A 21 -18.81 5.68 -8.43
CA PRO A 21 -17.63 6.17 -7.73
C PRO A 21 -17.49 5.50 -6.35
N ASP A 22 -18.40 4.58 -5.99
CA ASP A 22 -18.37 3.76 -4.76
C ASP A 22 -17.40 2.57 -4.87
N SER A 23 -16.50 2.57 -5.85
CA SER A 23 -15.40 1.60 -5.93
C SER A 23 -14.22 1.97 -5.03
N ALA A 24 -14.46 2.70 -3.95
CA ALA A 24 -13.63 2.63 -2.75
C ALA A 24 -13.97 1.34 -1.99
N ALA A 25 -13.92 0.20 -2.69
CA ALA A 25 -14.18 -1.11 -2.13
C ALA A 25 -13.24 -1.29 -0.93
N ARG A 26 -13.80 -1.65 0.23
CA ARG A 26 -13.02 -1.91 1.42
C ARG A 26 -11.90 -2.90 1.06
N PRO A 27 -10.65 -2.63 1.44
CA PRO A 27 -9.56 -3.54 1.13
C PRO A 27 -9.88 -4.92 1.69
N THR A 28 -9.65 -5.95 0.88
CA THR A 28 -9.87 -7.34 1.31
C THR A 28 -9.02 -7.64 2.54
N GLU A 29 -9.39 -8.64 3.35
CA GLU A 29 -8.59 -9.05 4.53
C GLU A 29 -7.12 -9.31 4.16
N ARG A 30 -6.89 -9.91 2.98
CA ARG A 30 -5.55 -10.13 2.44
C ARG A 30 -4.81 -8.82 2.16
N GLN A 31 -5.46 -7.87 1.48
CA GLN A 31 -4.85 -6.58 1.17
C GLN A 31 -4.52 -5.80 2.45
N GLN A 32 -5.46 -5.74 3.40
CA GLN A 32 -5.23 -5.11 4.70
C GLN A 32 -4.05 -5.74 5.43
N PHE A 33 -3.95 -7.08 5.41
CA PHE A 33 -2.86 -7.79 6.04
C PHE A 33 -1.50 -7.47 5.41
N ILE A 34 -1.44 -7.42 4.07
CA ILE A 34 -0.22 -7.07 3.32
C ILE A 34 0.19 -5.63 3.61
N GLU A 35 -0.75 -4.70 3.63
CA GLU A 35 -0.51 -3.28 3.93
C GLU A 35 -0.01 -3.07 5.37
N GLN A 36 -0.63 -3.74 6.35
CA GLN A 36 -0.19 -3.70 7.75
C GLN A 36 1.21 -4.29 7.92
N SER A 37 1.48 -5.42 7.26
CA SER A 37 2.81 -6.06 7.30
C SER A 37 3.87 -5.17 6.66
N ALA A 38 3.56 -4.56 5.52
CA ALA A 38 4.45 -3.61 4.86
C ALA A 38 4.73 -2.39 5.73
N THR A 39 3.72 -1.86 6.41
CA THR A 39 3.86 -0.75 7.37
C THR A 39 4.83 -1.10 8.50
N ALA A 40 4.65 -2.28 9.11
CA ALA A 40 5.52 -2.77 10.18
C ALA A 40 6.97 -2.96 9.70
N VAL A 41 7.16 -3.51 8.49
CA VAL A 41 8.49 -3.62 7.86
C VAL A 41 9.14 -2.25 7.69
N GLY A 42 8.39 -1.26 7.19
CA GLY A 42 8.88 0.11 7.02
C GLY A 42 9.31 0.76 8.34
N GLN A 43 8.49 0.64 9.38
CA GLN A 43 8.79 1.18 10.70
C GLN A 43 10.03 0.54 11.33
N ALA A 44 10.11 -0.80 11.31
CA ALA A 44 11.28 -1.52 11.82
C ALA A 44 12.56 -1.18 11.04
N TRP A 45 12.44 -0.91 9.73
CA TRP A 45 13.56 -0.49 8.92
C TRP A 45 14.07 0.91 9.29
N ALA A 46 13.16 1.86 9.53
CA ALA A 46 13.53 3.19 10.01
C ALA A 46 14.19 3.15 11.39
N GLU A 47 13.65 2.34 12.30
CA GLU A 47 14.24 2.10 13.62
C GLU A 47 15.68 1.60 13.52
N ARG A 48 15.92 0.58 12.68
CA ARG A 48 17.26 0.03 12.48
C ARG A 48 18.23 1.07 11.93
N TRP A 49 17.82 1.89 10.97
CA TRP A 49 18.66 2.98 10.44
C TRP A 49 19.06 3.98 11.52
N ARG A 50 18.13 4.35 12.40
CA ARG A 50 18.44 5.22 13.55
C ARG A 50 19.45 4.58 14.49
N GLN A 51 19.26 3.31 14.82
CA GLN A 51 20.19 2.58 15.68
C GLN A 51 21.59 2.48 15.07
N ASP A 52 21.68 2.24 13.76
CA ASP A 52 22.95 2.18 13.05
C ASP A 52 23.65 3.55 13.04
N LEU A 53 22.94 4.65 12.78
CA LEU A 53 23.50 6.01 12.85
C LEU A 53 23.92 6.42 14.27
N HIS A 54 23.10 6.07 15.26
CA HIS A 54 23.44 6.32 16.66
C HIS A 54 24.71 5.55 17.06
N ARG A 55 24.87 4.30 16.59
CA ARG A 55 26.10 3.51 16.79
C ARG A 55 27.30 4.13 16.10
N GLU A 56 27.10 4.79 14.96
CA GLU A 56 28.13 5.58 14.26
C GLU A 56 28.41 6.94 14.94
N GLY A 57 27.70 7.29 16.01
CA GLY A 57 27.81 8.59 16.70
C GLY A 57 27.27 9.77 15.87
N ARG A 58 26.44 9.48 14.87
CA ARG A 58 25.87 10.47 13.97
C ARG A 58 24.43 10.79 14.39
N PRO A 59 24.04 12.07 14.44
CA PRO A 59 22.67 12.43 14.76
C PRO A 59 21.71 11.95 13.67
N THR A 60 20.48 11.63 14.07
CA THR A 60 19.37 11.33 13.16
C THR A 60 18.85 12.65 12.59
N ALA A 61 19.61 13.26 11.68
CA ALA A 61 19.33 14.55 11.09
C ALA A 61 19.08 14.46 9.58
N GLY A 62 18.25 15.36 9.06
CA GLY A 62 17.98 15.51 7.63
C GLY A 62 16.97 14.52 7.04
N GLY A 63 17.10 14.28 5.74
CA GLY A 63 16.17 13.46 4.97
C GLY A 63 16.28 11.96 5.26
N TRP A 64 15.22 11.21 4.94
CA TRP A 64 15.23 9.75 4.99
C TRP A 64 16.30 9.18 4.04
N PRO A 65 17.26 8.35 4.53
CA PRO A 65 18.36 7.83 3.71
C PRO A 65 17.98 6.66 2.79
N GLY A 66 16.88 5.96 3.07
CA GLY A 66 16.50 4.78 2.31
C GLY A 66 15.89 5.07 0.94
N THR A 67 15.96 4.09 0.04
CA THR A 67 15.38 4.14 -1.32
C THR A 67 14.20 3.20 -1.50
N LEU A 68 13.36 3.44 -2.52
CA LEU A 68 12.28 2.53 -2.88
C LEU A 68 12.80 1.14 -3.31
N ARG A 69 14.00 1.07 -3.90
CA ARG A 69 14.62 -0.20 -4.27
C ARG A 69 14.94 -1.04 -3.04
N GLU A 70 15.49 -0.42 -1.99
CA GLU A 70 15.73 -1.11 -0.73
C GLU A 70 14.43 -1.53 -0.04
N ALA A 71 13.39 -0.70 -0.09
CA ALA A 71 12.07 -1.07 0.43
C ALA A 71 11.51 -2.32 -0.26
N ARG A 72 11.70 -2.46 -1.58
CA ARG A 72 11.35 -3.70 -2.30
C ARG A 72 12.10 -4.90 -1.74
N THR A 73 13.42 -4.78 -1.55
CA THR A 73 14.24 -5.85 -0.96
C THR A 73 13.77 -6.23 0.45
N GLN A 74 13.45 -5.24 1.31
CA GLN A 74 12.94 -5.51 2.66
C GLN A 74 11.62 -6.29 2.61
N VAL A 75 10.69 -5.88 1.73
CA VAL A 75 9.41 -6.58 1.53
C VAL A 75 9.61 -8.00 0.99
N GLU A 76 10.51 -8.19 0.03
CA GLU A 76 10.81 -9.51 -0.54
C GLU A 76 11.38 -10.48 0.48
N ILE A 77 12.14 -9.98 1.46
CA ILE A 77 12.68 -10.79 2.56
C ILE A 77 11.59 -11.12 3.58
N ALA A 78 10.78 -10.13 3.99
CA ALA A 78 9.89 -10.26 5.14
C ALA A 78 8.53 -10.89 4.81
N LEU A 79 7.84 -10.42 3.75
CA LEU A 79 6.44 -10.78 3.51
C LEU A 79 6.19 -12.26 3.17
N PRO A 80 7.06 -12.97 2.42
CA PRO A 80 6.83 -14.39 2.16
C PRO A 80 6.72 -15.24 3.42
N GLY A 81 7.56 -14.97 4.44
CA GLY A 81 7.51 -15.67 5.72
C GLY A 81 6.22 -15.38 6.49
N GLU A 82 5.76 -14.13 6.49
CA GLU A 82 4.53 -13.72 7.15
C GLU A 82 3.26 -14.29 6.49
N LEU A 83 3.22 -14.35 5.16
CA LEU A 83 2.12 -14.97 4.42
C LEU A 83 2.08 -16.49 4.64
N LEU A 84 3.25 -17.14 4.66
CA LEU A 84 3.35 -18.58 4.91
C LEU A 84 2.83 -18.93 6.31
N ARG A 85 3.21 -18.16 7.34
CA ARG A 85 2.72 -18.33 8.72
C ARG A 85 1.20 -18.26 8.83
N ARG A 86 0.56 -17.43 8.00
CA ARG A 86 -0.91 -17.28 7.93
C ARG A 86 -1.58 -18.22 6.93
N LYS A 87 -0.83 -19.14 6.32
CA LYS A 87 -1.32 -20.06 5.27
C LYS A 87 -1.98 -19.33 4.10
N MET A 88 -1.52 -18.12 3.81
CA MET A 88 -1.99 -17.32 2.68
C MET A 88 -1.20 -17.64 1.41
N PRO A 89 -1.81 -17.48 0.22
CA PRO A 89 -1.09 -17.63 -1.04
C PRO A 89 0.13 -16.70 -1.13
N ALA A 90 1.11 -17.11 -1.94
CA ALA A 90 2.30 -16.32 -2.23
C ALA A 90 1.94 -14.90 -2.71
N ILE A 91 2.81 -13.93 -2.43
CA ILE A 91 2.59 -12.55 -2.84
C ILE A 91 2.71 -12.41 -4.36
N THR A 92 1.76 -11.70 -4.96
CA THR A 92 1.81 -11.35 -6.39
C THR A 92 2.77 -10.19 -6.64
N GLY A 93 3.15 -9.96 -7.91
CA GLY A 93 4.00 -8.82 -8.28
C GLY A 93 3.37 -7.46 -7.97
N VAL A 94 2.05 -7.34 -8.19
CA VAL A 94 1.29 -6.11 -7.91
C VAL A 94 1.23 -5.84 -6.40
N GLU A 95 0.90 -6.85 -5.60
CA GLU A 95 0.88 -6.74 -4.14
C GLU A 95 2.26 -6.40 -3.57
N ARG A 96 3.32 -6.96 -4.15
CA ARG A 96 4.70 -6.67 -3.74
C ARG A 96 5.08 -5.22 -4.00
N GLU A 97 4.76 -4.69 -5.17
CA GLU A 97 5.08 -3.30 -5.50
C GLU A 97 4.27 -2.33 -4.64
N LEU A 98 3.00 -2.63 -4.36
CA LEU A 98 2.19 -1.87 -3.41
C LEU A 98 2.80 -1.91 -2.01
N ALA A 99 3.12 -3.11 -1.50
CA ALA A 99 3.76 -3.29 -0.21
C ALA A 99 5.10 -2.55 -0.12
N ALA A 100 5.92 -2.55 -1.16
CA ALA A 100 7.19 -1.82 -1.18
C ALA A 100 6.99 -0.30 -1.06
N ARG A 101 5.98 0.25 -1.73
CA ARG A 101 5.63 1.67 -1.63
C ARG A 101 5.10 2.03 -0.25
N THR A 102 4.24 1.18 0.31
CA THR A 102 3.74 1.33 1.68
C THR A 102 4.90 1.29 2.68
N ALA A 103 5.78 0.30 2.61
CA ALA A 103 6.94 0.19 3.47
C ALA A 103 7.88 1.40 3.37
N TYR A 104 8.14 1.90 2.15
CA TYR A 104 8.94 3.10 1.95
C TYR A 104 8.30 4.34 2.58
N ALA A 105 6.99 4.55 2.35
CA ALA A 105 6.26 5.69 2.91
C ALA A 105 6.25 5.62 4.44
N SER A 106 5.92 4.47 5.02
CA SER A 106 5.92 4.26 6.46
C SER A 106 7.31 4.47 7.08
N ALA A 107 8.38 3.98 6.44
CA ALA A 107 9.74 4.19 6.91
C ALA A 107 10.11 5.68 6.91
N ARG A 108 9.80 6.38 5.82
CA ARG A 108 10.07 7.82 5.70
C ARG A 108 9.29 8.65 6.72
N ASP A 109 8.03 8.29 6.98
CA ASP A 109 7.21 8.98 7.98
C ASP A 109 7.68 8.68 9.40
N GLU A 110 8.07 7.44 9.66
CA GLU A 110 8.63 7.04 10.96
C GLU A 110 9.95 7.75 11.25
N TRP A 111 10.82 7.88 10.24
CA TRP A 111 12.03 8.68 10.31
C TRP A 111 11.74 10.14 10.65
N ARG A 112 10.79 10.77 9.94
CA ARG A 112 10.41 12.17 10.16
C ARG A 112 9.90 12.44 11.56
N ARG A 113 9.12 11.51 12.13
CA ARG A 113 8.61 11.62 13.51
C ARG A 113 9.72 11.62 14.55
N HIS A 114 10.86 11.05 14.21
CA HIS A 114 11.99 10.82 15.10
C HIS A 114 13.23 11.62 14.70
N LEU A 115 13.05 12.66 13.89
CA LEU A 115 14.11 13.62 13.63
C LEU A 115 14.51 14.26 14.94
N GLU A 116 15.79 14.15 15.27
CA GLU A 116 16.36 14.94 16.35
C GLU A 116 16.41 16.39 15.86
N PRO A 117 16.00 17.38 16.69
CA PRO A 117 16.17 18.78 16.31
C PRO A 117 17.66 19.03 16.09
N GLU A 118 18.01 19.58 14.94
CA GLU A 118 19.36 20.06 14.65
C GLU A 118 19.67 21.13 15.71
N ALA A 119 20.62 20.85 16.61
CA ALA A 119 21.01 21.81 17.62
C ALA A 119 21.59 23.06 16.91
N PRO A 120 21.17 24.28 17.30
CA PRO A 120 21.54 25.53 16.64
C PRO A 120 23.02 25.88 16.78
#